data_AF-A0A1Y2WU78-F1
#
_entry.id   AF-A0A1Y2WU78-F1
#
_cell.length_a   1.000
_cell.length_b   1.000
_cell.length_c   1.000
_cell.angle_alpha   90.00
_cell.angle_beta   90.00
_cell.angle_gamma   90.00
#
_symmetry.space_group_name_H-M   'P 1'
#
loop_
_entity.id
_entity.type
_entity.pdbx_description
1 polymer ?
#
loop_
_entity_poly.entity_id
_entity_poly.type
_entity_poly.pdbx_seq_one_letter_code
_entity_poly.pdbx_strand_id
1 'polypeptide(L)'
;MSQSSASDGPRLKYTVSHYRKPEHTHEPFVEWMVEEHLPLAMPVFKRHGLLGYSLFVTPAALDEAVKQEVGKARPTWEFAECDCYTEYTPPSPETIKNVTSDPDWHIAVKDGEDWVDITRVECAVGYSTPYLLETSEVVNMSKSKSFSVTRGRHWTRCICYLLPAR
;
A
#
# COMPACT_ATOMS: atom_id res chain seq x y z
N MET A 1 2.77 -22.06 23.31
CA MET A 1 2.62 -20.74 22.65
C MET A 1 1.69 -20.96 21.47
N SER A 2 0.43 -20.55 21.60
CA SER A 2 -0.60 -20.82 20.60
C SER A 2 -0.39 -19.87 19.43
N GLN A 3 -0.08 -20.41 18.25
CA GLN A 3 -0.12 -19.64 17.01
C GLN A 3 -1.58 -19.29 16.75
N SER A 4 -1.88 -17.98 16.76
CA SER A 4 -3.16 -17.44 16.34
C SER A 4 -3.30 -17.73 14.84
N SER A 5 -4.28 -18.55 14.48
CA SER A 5 -4.70 -18.77 13.10
C SER A 5 -5.01 -17.42 12.46
N ALA A 6 -4.34 -17.10 11.35
CA ALA A 6 -4.71 -15.98 10.51
C ALA A 6 -6.20 -16.10 10.16
N SER A 7 -6.97 -15.04 10.43
CA SER A 7 -8.39 -14.98 10.09
C SER A 7 -8.61 -15.32 8.62
N ASP A 8 -9.45 -16.32 8.33
CA ASP A 8 -9.81 -16.84 7.00
C ASP A 8 -10.59 -15.84 6.10
N GLY A 9 -10.60 -14.55 6.46
CA GLY A 9 -11.31 -13.49 5.75
C GLY A 9 -10.37 -12.41 5.18
N PRO A 10 -10.80 -11.68 4.13
CA PRO A 10 -10.04 -10.54 3.62
C PRO A 10 -9.79 -9.51 4.73
N ARG A 11 -8.55 -9.02 4.84
CA ARG A 11 -8.22 -8.01 5.86
C ARG A 11 -8.62 -6.63 5.37
N LEU A 12 -9.20 -5.80 6.23
CA LEU A 12 -9.45 -4.40 5.90
C LEU A 12 -8.10 -3.69 5.71
N LYS A 13 -7.99 -2.90 4.65
CA LYS A 13 -6.84 -2.08 4.30
C LYS A 13 -7.33 -0.65 4.12
N TYR A 14 -6.63 0.26 4.77
CA TYR A 14 -6.81 1.70 4.59
C TYR A 14 -5.47 2.26 4.15
N THR A 15 -5.44 3.08 3.10
CA THR A 15 -4.22 3.71 2.60
C THR A 15 -4.43 5.20 2.45
N VAL A 16 -3.39 5.97 2.73
CA VAL A 16 -3.36 7.43 2.56
C VAL A 16 -2.13 7.78 1.72
N SER A 17 -2.33 8.49 0.61
CA SER A 17 -1.22 9.07 -0.16
C SER A 17 -0.85 10.43 0.42
N HIS A 18 0.44 10.65 0.66
CA HIS A 18 0.96 11.91 1.17
C HIS A 18 1.82 12.58 0.12
N TYR A 19 1.48 13.84 -0.15
CA TYR A 19 2.25 14.72 -1.01
C TYR A 19 2.94 15.72 -0.11
N ARG A 20 4.28 15.83 -0.19
CA ARG A 20 4.98 16.86 0.57
C ARG A 20 4.63 18.23 0.00
N LYS A 21 4.56 19.23 0.86
CA LYS A 21 4.47 20.62 0.41
C LYS A 21 5.74 21.02 -0.36
N PRO A 22 5.64 21.91 -1.36
CA PRO A 22 6.75 22.24 -2.26
C PRO A 22 7.93 22.93 -1.57
N GLU A 23 7.74 23.48 -0.37
CA GLU A 23 8.81 24.11 0.41
C GLU A 23 9.79 23.08 1.01
N HIS A 24 9.42 21.80 1.08
CA HIS A 24 10.23 20.74 1.68
C HIS A 24 10.88 19.85 0.63
N THR A 25 12.12 19.42 0.90
CA THR A 25 12.77 18.35 0.13
C THR A 25 12.27 16.98 0.59
N HIS A 26 12.42 15.95 -0.25
CA HIS A 26 11.90 14.60 0.03
C HIS A 26 12.55 13.98 1.26
N GLU A 27 13.86 14.15 1.41
CA GLU A 27 14.62 13.59 2.54
C GLU A 27 14.15 14.15 3.89
N PRO A 28 14.09 15.47 4.14
CA PRO A 28 13.50 16.03 5.36
C PRO A 28 12.05 15.65 5.58
N PHE A 29 11.25 15.55 4.51
CA PHE A 29 9.86 15.09 4.64
C PHE A 29 9.78 13.65 5.19
N VAL A 30 10.60 12.75 4.65
CA VAL A 30 10.67 11.36 5.12
C VAL A 30 11.26 11.29 6.53
N GLU A 31 12.26 12.10 6.85
CA GLU A 31 12.84 12.23 8.20
C GLU A 31 11.78 12.68 9.20
N TRP A 32 11.02 13.74 8.92
CA TRP A 32 9.90 14.17 9.75
C TRP A 32 8.85 13.06 9.94
N MET A 33 8.47 12.37 8.85
CA MET A 33 7.55 11.24 8.94
C MET A 33 8.07 10.20 9.94
N VAL A 34 9.31 9.75 9.79
CA VAL A 34 9.88 8.62 10.54
C VAL A 34 10.28 8.99 11.98
N GLU A 35 10.83 10.18 12.18
CA GLU A 35 11.46 10.60 13.43
C GLU A 35 10.54 11.45 14.32
N GLU A 36 9.51 12.09 13.75
CA GLU A 36 8.59 12.94 14.51
C GLU A 36 7.15 12.40 14.50
N HIS A 37 6.58 12.16 13.32
CA HIS A 37 5.18 11.73 13.21
C HIS A 37 4.98 10.29 13.73
N LEU A 38 5.73 9.31 13.21
CA LEU A 38 5.53 7.90 13.56
C LEU A 38 5.74 7.60 15.06
N PRO A 39 6.76 8.15 15.75
CA PRO A 39 6.95 7.88 17.18
C PRO A 39 5.77 8.33 18.05
N LEU A 40 5.07 9.39 17.66
CA LEU A 40 3.86 9.88 18.32
C LEU A 40 2.62 9.06 17.92
N ALA A 41 2.54 8.62 16.66
CA ALA A 41 1.41 7.88 16.13
C ALA A 41 1.37 6.40 16.57
N MET A 42 2.52 5.72 16.64
CA MET A 42 2.61 4.28 16.95
C MET A 42 1.93 3.89 18.29
N PRO A 43 2.10 4.64 19.40
CA PRO A 43 1.38 4.36 20.64
C PRO A 43 -0.14 4.41 20.48
N VAL A 44 -0.66 5.36 19.71
CA VAL A 44 -2.10 5.50 19.41
C VAL A 44 -2.59 4.30 18.61
N PHE A 45 -1.88 3.92 17.56
CA PHE A 45 -2.25 2.76 16.73
C PHE A 45 -2.29 1.46 17.53
N LYS A 46 -1.30 1.24 18.41
CA LYS A 46 -1.27 0.09 19.31
C LYS A 46 -2.43 0.10 20.30
N ARG A 47 -2.75 1.26 20.88
CA ARG A 47 -3.86 1.42 21.84
C ARG A 47 -5.21 1.04 21.25
N HIS A 48 -5.44 1.40 19.98
CA HIS A 48 -6.69 1.12 19.26
C HIS A 48 -6.70 -0.22 18.51
N GLY A 49 -5.67 -1.05 18.68
CA GLY A 49 -5.64 -2.41 18.14
C GLY A 49 -5.42 -2.50 16.63
N LEU A 50 -4.69 -1.55 16.04
CA LEU A 50 -4.30 -1.65 14.63
C LEU A 50 -3.41 -2.89 14.41
N LEU A 51 -3.76 -3.74 13.44
CA LEU A 51 -3.08 -5.03 13.25
C LEU A 51 -1.77 -4.90 12.45
N GLY A 52 -1.65 -3.84 11.66
CA GLY A 52 -0.49 -3.61 10.82
C GLY A 52 -0.43 -2.16 10.36
N TYR A 53 0.80 -1.67 10.23
CA TYR A 53 1.12 -0.37 9.68
C TYR A 53 2.37 -0.48 8.81
N SER A 54 2.36 0.12 7.63
CA SER A 54 3.53 0.25 6.76
C SER A 54 3.62 1.67 6.22
N LEU A 55 4.86 2.14 6.05
CA LEU A 55 5.19 3.35 5.31
C LEU A 55 5.87 2.91 4.01
N PHE A 56 5.25 3.22 2.87
CA PHE A 56 5.81 2.95 1.56
C PHE A 56 6.27 4.27 0.94
N VAL A 57 7.58 4.52 0.98
CA VAL A 57 8.19 5.75 0.44
C VAL A 57 8.47 5.58 -1.06
N THR A 58 8.22 6.62 -1.83
CA THR A 58 8.39 6.68 -3.30
C THR A 58 9.49 7.67 -3.68
N PRO A 59 10.78 7.31 -3.48
CA PRO A 59 11.88 8.21 -3.80
C PRO A 59 12.01 8.35 -5.33
N ALA A 60 12.17 9.59 -5.80
CA ALA A 60 12.26 9.91 -7.22
C ALA A 60 13.31 9.06 -7.98
N ALA A 61 14.43 8.73 -7.34
CA ALA A 61 15.48 7.91 -7.96
C ALA A 61 15.01 6.49 -8.35
N LEU A 62 14.14 5.86 -7.55
CA LEU A 62 13.57 4.54 -7.89
C LEU A 62 12.52 4.67 -8.97
N ASP A 63 11.69 5.70 -8.87
CA ASP A 63 10.65 6.02 -9.84
C ASP A 63 11.22 6.20 -11.24
N GLU A 64 12.26 7.02 -11.43
CA GLU A 64 12.82 7.28 -12.76
C GLU A 64 13.40 6.02 -13.41
N ALA A 65 14.03 5.14 -12.62
CA ALA A 65 14.56 3.87 -13.12
C ALA A 65 13.45 2.93 -13.64
N VAL A 66 12.30 2.90 -12.96
CA VAL A 66 11.16 2.04 -13.34
C VAL A 66 10.29 2.68 -14.43
N LYS A 67 10.09 4.01 -14.37
CA LYS A 67 9.34 4.80 -15.35
C LYS A 67 9.88 4.61 -16.76
N GLN A 68 11.20 4.58 -16.93
CA GLN A 68 11.80 4.41 -18.25
C GLN A 68 11.40 3.07 -18.90
N GLU A 69 11.40 1.98 -18.14
CA GLU A 69 11.07 0.65 -18.67
C GLU A 69 9.56 0.43 -18.79
N VAL A 70 8.79 0.83 -17.77
CA VAL A 70 7.32 0.73 -17.80
C VAL A 70 6.75 1.64 -18.88
N GLY A 71 7.26 2.86 -19.06
CA GLY A 71 6.82 3.80 -20.08
C GLY A 71 6.99 3.27 -21.51
N LYS A 72 8.02 2.44 -21.78
CA LYS A 72 8.15 1.74 -23.07
C LYS A 72 7.02 0.73 -23.29
N ALA A 73 6.66 -0.03 -22.27
CA ALA A 73 5.65 -1.08 -22.34
C ALA A 73 4.20 -0.57 -22.21
N ARG A 74 4.03 0.58 -21.53
CA ARG A 74 2.77 1.19 -21.11
C ARG A 74 2.86 2.72 -21.22
N PRO A 75 2.90 3.27 -22.44
CA PRO A 75 3.15 4.71 -22.66
C PRO A 75 2.02 5.63 -22.16
N THR A 76 0.85 5.09 -21.84
CA THR A 76 -0.30 5.86 -21.34
C THR A 76 -0.50 5.75 -19.83
N TRP A 77 0.40 5.07 -19.12
CA TRP A 77 0.32 4.94 -17.67
C TRP A 77 1.04 6.11 -17.01
N GLU A 78 0.40 6.68 -16.00
CA GLU A 78 0.97 7.70 -15.15
C GLU A 78 1.48 7.07 -13.86
N PHE A 79 2.57 7.62 -13.35
CA PHE A 79 3.11 7.24 -12.05
C PHE A 79 2.57 8.22 -11.01
N ALA A 80 2.21 7.70 -9.84
CA ALA A 80 1.79 8.54 -8.74
C ALA A 80 2.94 9.47 -8.32
N GLU A 81 2.61 10.74 -8.08
CA GLU A 81 3.58 11.76 -7.68
C GLU A 81 3.66 11.95 -6.15
N CYS A 82 2.91 11.16 -5.37
CA CYS A 82 2.99 11.23 -3.92
C CYS A 82 4.39 10.82 -3.46
N ASP A 83 4.79 11.31 -2.29
CA ASP A 83 6.10 11.01 -1.68
C ASP A 83 6.08 9.76 -0.82
N CYS A 84 4.91 9.38 -0.30
CA CYS A 84 4.72 8.09 0.35
C CYS A 84 3.25 7.69 0.45
N TYR A 85 3.03 6.43 0.79
CA TYR A 85 1.76 5.91 1.27
C TYR A 85 1.91 5.45 2.72
N THR A 86 0.95 5.83 3.57
CA THR A 86 0.76 5.16 4.85
C THR A 86 -0.34 4.13 4.70
N GLU A 87 -0.07 2.91 5.17
CA GLU A 87 -0.99 1.81 5.00
C GLU A 87 -1.32 1.15 6.33
N TYR A 88 -2.62 1.04 6.60
CA TYR A 88 -3.17 0.56 7.85
C TYR A 88 -3.90 -0.75 7.59
N THR A 89 -3.75 -1.69 8.52
CA THR A 89 -4.55 -2.93 8.56
C THR A 89 -5.43 -2.92 9.81
N PRO A 90 -6.55 -2.20 9.81
CA PRO A 90 -7.47 -2.18 10.94
C PRO A 90 -8.30 -3.48 11.01
N PRO A 91 -8.74 -3.90 12.22
CA PRO A 91 -9.68 -5.01 12.36
C PRO A 91 -11.12 -4.63 11.96
N SER A 92 -11.47 -3.34 12.01
CA SER A 92 -12.76 -2.81 11.58
C SER A 92 -12.66 -1.33 11.17
N PRO A 93 -13.64 -0.77 10.43
CA PRO A 93 -13.65 0.67 10.12
C PRO A 93 -13.74 1.56 11.37
N GLU A 94 -14.27 1.03 12.47
CA GLU A 94 -14.39 1.74 13.75
C GLU A 94 -13.01 2.04 14.36
N THR A 95 -12.02 1.17 14.15
CA THR A 95 -10.64 1.43 14.59
C THR A 95 -10.09 2.74 14.03
N ILE A 96 -10.37 3.06 12.76
CA ILE A 96 -9.90 4.31 12.16
C ILE A 96 -10.56 5.51 12.85
N LYS A 97 -11.88 5.44 13.11
CA LYS A 97 -12.60 6.51 13.83
C LYS A 97 -12.07 6.72 15.24
N ASN A 98 -11.76 5.63 15.94
CA ASN A 98 -11.22 5.67 17.30
C ASN A 98 -9.82 6.29 17.33
N VAL A 99 -8.96 5.93 16.37
CA VAL A 99 -7.64 6.57 16.19
C VAL A 99 -7.80 8.06 15.93
N THR A 100 -8.64 8.47 14.97
CA THR A 100 -8.78 9.88 14.61
C THR A 100 -9.43 10.74 15.70
N SER A 101 -10.13 10.12 16.64
CA SER A 101 -10.76 10.77 17.79
C SER A 101 -9.89 10.72 19.06
N ASP A 102 -8.73 10.07 19.01
CA ASP A 102 -7.81 10.01 20.15
C ASP A 102 -7.13 11.39 20.33
N PRO A 103 -7.13 11.98 21.53
CA PRO A 103 -6.48 13.27 21.75
C PRO A 103 -4.98 13.25 21.43
N ASP A 104 -4.30 12.11 21.61
CA ASP A 104 -2.88 11.97 21.28
C ASP A 104 -2.65 11.90 19.77
N TRP A 105 -3.67 11.51 18.99
CA TRP A 105 -3.60 11.58 17.53
C TRP A 105 -3.45 13.02 17.05
N HIS A 106 -4.16 13.97 17.67
CA HIS A 106 -4.03 15.39 17.35
C HIS A 106 -2.61 15.93 17.64
N ILE A 107 -1.90 15.34 18.60
CA ILE A 107 -0.49 15.66 18.85
C ILE A 107 0.38 15.11 17.72
N ALA A 108 0.13 13.89 17.26
CA ALA A 108 0.89 13.24 16.19
C ALA A 108 0.73 13.92 14.82
N VAL A 109 -0.37 14.65 14.58
CA VAL A 109 -0.63 15.36 13.31
C VAL A 109 -0.54 16.88 13.43
N LYS A 110 -0.13 17.42 14.58
CA LYS A 110 -0.19 18.86 14.85
C LYS A 110 0.57 19.73 13.82
N ASP A 111 1.71 19.23 13.34
CA ASP A 111 2.54 19.89 12.34
C ASP A 111 2.31 19.31 10.93
N GLY A 112 1.35 18.37 10.78
CA GLY A 112 1.14 17.64 9.55
C GLY A 112 0.81 18.55 8.36
N GLU A 113 0.07 19.62 8.60
CA GLU A 113 -0.23 20.61 7.56
C GLU A 113 1.00 21.42 7.14
N ASP A 114 2.07 21.51 7.94
CA ASP A 114 3.29 22.19 7.52
C ASP A 114 4.11 21.35 6.56
N TRP A 115 3.96 20.02 6.61
CA TRP A 115 4.73 19.07 5.80
C TRP A 115 3.96 18.51 4.62
N VAL A 116 2.65 18.30 4.75
CA VAL A 116 1.79 17.61 3.79
C VAL A 116 0.86 18.59 3.09
N ASP A 117 0.77 18.48 1.77
CA ASP A 117 -0.28 19.13 0.97
C ASP A 117 -1.60 18.36 1.12
N ILE A 118 -2.36 18.73 2.14
CA ILE A 118 -3.65 18.11 2.47
C ILE A 118 -4.70 18.23 1.36
N THR A 119 -4.51 19.13 0.39
CA THR A 119 -5.45 19.31 -0.73
C THR A 119 -5.33 18.20 -1.78
N ARG A 120 -4.20 17.49 -1.78
CA ARG A 120 -3.89 16.39 -2.71
C ARG A 120 -4.00 15.01 -2.07
N VAL A 121 -4.16 14.92 -0.75
CA VAL A 121 -4.22 13.64 -0.03
C VAL A 121 -5.40 12.80 -0.52
N GLU A 122 -5.12 11.55 -0.90
CA GLU A 122 -6.15 10.60 -1.30
C GLU A 122 -6.20 9.44 -0.31
N CYS A 123 -7.42 9.02 0.01
CA CYS A 123 -7.69 7.90 0.90
C CYS A 123 -8.33 6.77 0.11
N ALA A 124 -7.86 5.53 0.29
CA ALA A 124 -8.53 4.34 -0.20
C ALA A 124 -8.83 3.36 0.94
N VAL A 125 -10.05 2.82 0.96
CA VAL A 125 -10.48 1.82 1.94
C VAL A 125 -11.01 0.62 1.16
N GLY A 126 -10.56 -0.57 1.53
CA GLY A 126 -10.97 -1.80 0.87
C GLY A 126 -10.45 -3.03 1.58
N TYR A 127 -10.52 -4.18 0.91
CA TYR A 127 -10.00 -5.43 1.44
C TYR A 127 -8.71 -5.83 0.74
N SER A 128 -7.70 -6.19 1.52
CA SER A 128 -6.48 -6.83 1.03
C SER A 128 -6.64 -8.34 1.11
N THR A 129 -6.66 -8.98 -0.06
CA THR A 129 -6.69 -10.43 -0.22
C THR A 129 -5.31 -10.89 -0.71
N PRO A 130 -4.52 -11.59 0.11
CA PRO A 130 -3.24 -12.12 -0.35
C PRO A 130 -3.47 -13.27 -1.34
N TYR A 131 -2.66 -13.34 -2.40
CA TYR A 131 -2.63 -14.46 -3.34
C TYR A 131 -1.27 -15.14 -3.41
N LEU A 132 -0.22 -14.44 -3.00
CA LEU A 132 1.14 -14.94 -2.82
C LEU A 132 1.65 -14.43 -1.48
N LEU A 133 2.01 -15.34 -0.59
CA LEU A 133 2.58 -15.03 0.71
C LEU A 133 4.11 -14.86 0.60
N GLU A 134 4.72 -14.19 1.57
CA GLU A 134 6.19 -14.09 1.68
C GLU A 134 6.87 -15.47 1.80
N THR A 135 6.13 -16.48 2.26
CA THR A 135 6.55 -17.89 2.27
C THR A 135 6.60 -18.52 0.87
N SER A 136 6.31 -17.75 -0.19
CA SER A 136 6.12 -18.22 -1.58
C SER A 136 4.91 -19.14 -1.79
N GLU A 137 4.04 -19.26 -0.78
CA GLU A 137 2.81 -20.02 -0.90
C GLU A 137 1.75 -19.25 -1.70
N VAL A 138 1.15 -19.92 -2.68
CA VAL A 138 0.00 -19.39 -3.43
C VAL A 138 -1.28 -19.77 -2.70
N VAL A 139 -2.06 -18.76 -2.31
CA VAL A 139 -3.31 -18.90 -1.54
C VAL A 139 -4.47 -18.24 -2.27
N ASN A 140 -5.71 -18.50 -1.86
CA ASN A 140 -6.94 -17.88 -2.40
C ASN A 140 -7.16 -18.04 -3.92
N MET A 141 -6.42 -18.94 -4.57
CA MET A 141 -6.62 -19.32 -5.97
C MET A 141 -7.42 -20.62 -6.04
N SER A 142 -8.37 -20.69 -6.98
CA SER A 142 -9.00 -21.96 -7.30
C SER A 142 -7.93 -22.90 -7.89
N LYS A 143 -7.91 -24.17 -7.44
CA LYS A 143 -7.05 -25.18 -8.06
C LYS A 143 -7.51 -25.34 -9.51
N SER A 144 -6.78 -24.73 -10.45
CA SER A 144 -6.95 -24.99 -11.87
C SER A 144 -6.82 -26.49 -12.10
N LYS A 145 -7.83 -27.10 -12.74
CA LYS A 145 -7.73 -28.48 -13.23
C LYS A 145 -6.53 -28.52 -14.17
N SER A 146 -5.57 -29.38 -13.88
CA SER A 146 -4.39 -29.60 -14.71
C SER A 146 -4.79 -29.68 -16.19
N PHE A 147 -4.37 -28.72 -16.99
CA PHE A 147 -4.50 -28.81 -18.44
C PHE A 147 -3.52 -29.90 -18.92
N SER A 148 -4.02 -31.13 -19.07
CA SER A 148 -3.34 -32.13 -19.88
C SER A 148 -3.39 -31.65 -21.33
N VAL A 149 -2.24 -31.28 -21.88
CA VAL A 149 -2.11 -30.95 -23.30
C VAL A 149 -2.31 -32.22 -24.11
N THR A 150 -3.56 -32.53 -24.47
CA THR A 150 -3.85 -33.37 -25.62
C THR A 150 -3.75 -32.51 -26.87
N ARG A 151 -2.76 -32.81 -27.71
CA ARG A 151 -2.57 -32.19 -29.02
C ARG A 151 -3.86 -32.29 -29.82
N GLY A 152 -4.49 -31.15 -30.12
CA GLY A 152 -5.57 -31.11 -31.10
C GLY A 152 -6.51 -29.92 -30.98
N ARG A 153 -6.39 -29.01 -31.96
CA ARG A 153 -7.36 -27.98 -32.39
C ARG A 153 -7.40 -26.69 -31.56
N HIS A 154 -6.87 -25.64 -32.22
CA HIS A 154 -7.30 -24.24 -32.19
C HIS A 154 -8.11 -23.79 -30.98
N TRP A 155 -7.46 -23.10 -30.05
CA TRP A 155 -8.10 -22.23 -29.06
C TRP A 155 -7.54 -20.82 -29.16
N THR A 156 -8.45 -19.90 -29.47
CA THR A 156 -8.27 -18.46 -29.55
C THR A 156 -8.20 -17.87 -28.14
N ARG A 157 -7.21 -16.97 -27.93
CA ARG A 157 -7.15 -15.89 -26.92
C ARG A 157 -7.36 -16.26 -25.44
N CYS A 158 -6.24 -16.40 -24.73
CA CYS A 158 -5.99 -15.69 -23.46
C CYS A 158 -4.57 -15.13 -23.52
N ILE A 159 -4.43 -13.86 -23.91
CA ILE A 159 -3.14 -13.16 -23.96
C ILE A 159 -2.78 -12.76 -22.52
N CYS A 160 -1.71 -13.37 -22.01
CA CYS A 160 -0.95 -12.83 -20.89
C CYS A 160 -0.26 -11.55 -21.38
N TYR A 161 -0.70 -10.38 -20.90
CA TYR A 161 -0.07 -9.10 -21.20
C TYR A 161 1.18 -8.88 -20.34
N LEU A 162 2.25 -9.65 -20.56
CA LEU A 162 3.51 -9.45 -19.82
C LEU A 162 4.80 -9.51 -20.66
N LEU A 163 4.74 -9.57 -22.00
CA LEU A 163 5.97 -9.45 -22.80
C LEU A 163 5.74 -8.58 -24.05
N PRO A 164 6.65 -7.66 -24.39
CA PRO A 164 6.57 -6.93 -25.65
C PRO A 164 6.86 -7.90 -26.81
N ALA A 165 6.02 -7.85 -27.83
CA ALA A 165 6.30 -8.49 -29.11
C ALA A 165 7.55 -7.83 -29.72
N ARG A 166 8.50 -8.65 -30.17
CA ARG A 166 9.69 -8.21 -30.92
C ARG A 166 9.33 -7.71 -32.31
#